data_AF-A0A948KJF0-F1
#
_entry.id   AF-A0A948KJF0-F1
#
_cell.length_a   1.000
_cell.length_b   1.000
_cell.length_c   1.000
_cell.angle_alpha   90.00
_cell.angle_beta   90.00
_cell.angle_gamma   90.00
#
_symmetry.space_group_name_H-M   'P 1'
#
loop_
_entity.id
_entity.type
_entity.pdbx_description
1 polymer ?
#
loop_
_entity_poly.entity_id
_entity_poly.type
_entity_poly.pdbx_seq_one_letter_code
_entity_poly.pdbx_strand_id
1 'polypeptide(L)' 'MFMKKLHNRLARKRRIRAKISGTAQCPRMTVFRSHTQLTVQMID' A
#
# COMPACT_ATOMS: atom_id res chain seq x y z
N MET A 1 1.50 7.23 -20.75
CA MET A 1 0.91 5.88 -20.52
C MET A 1 0.53 5.71 -19.05
N PHE A 2 -0.73 5.96 -18.68
CA PHE A 2 -1.24 5.91 -17.30
C PHE A 2 -0.95 4.57 -16.58
N MET A 3 -0.84 3.49 -17.36
CA MET A 3 -0.46 2.15 -16.91
C MET A 3 0.92 2.08 -16.23
N LYS A 4 1.91 2.87 -16.67
CA LYS A 4 3.29 2.81 -16.13
C LYS A 4 3.36 3.28 -14.67
N LYS A 5 2.57 4.31 -14.31
CA LYS A 5 2.51 4.85 -12.93
C LYS A 5 1.86 3.84 -11.98
N LEU A 6 0.79 3.19 -12.41
CA LEU A 6 0.10 2.17 -11.63
C LEU A 6 1.00 0.94 -11.39
N HIS A 7 1.65 0.44 -12.43
CA HIS A 7 2.57 -0.69 -12.34
C HIS A 7 3.72 -0.42 -11.37
N ASN A 8 4.36 0.75 -11.46
CA ASN A 8 5.45 1.13 -10.55
C ASN A 8 4.99 1.23 -9.10
N ARG A 9 3.78 1.76 -8.86
CA ARG A 9 3.18 1.83 -7.52
C ARG A 9 2.95 0.44 -6.95
N LEU A 10 2.36 -0.47 -7.74
CA LEU A 10 2.13 -1.86 -7.32
C LEU A 10 3.44 -2.60 -7.06
N ALA A 11 4.46 -2.41 -7.88
CA ALA A 11 5.78 -3.02 -7.70
C ALA A 11 6.45 -2.55 -6.39
N ARG A 12 6.37 -1.25 -6.08
CA ARG A 12 6.87 -0.70 -4.80
C ARG A 12 6.09 -1.28 -3.62
N LYS A 13 4.75 -1.32 -3.71
CA LYS A 13 3.89 -1.86 -2.65
C LYS A 13 4.20 -3.34 -2.37
N ARG A 14 4.44 -4.13 -3.42
CA ARG A 14 4.88 -5.54 -3.31
C ARG A 14 6.23 -5.66 -2.59
N ARG A 15 7.23 -4.87 -2.97
CA ARG A 15 8.56 -4.89 -2.30
C ARG A 15 8.50 -4.53 -0.81
N ILE A 16 7.68 -3.54 -0.44
CA ILE A 16 7.51 -3.15 0.97
C ILE A 16 6.82 -4.27 1.75
N ARG A 17 5.75 -4.87 1.19
CA ARG A 17 5.02 -5.97 1.82
C ARG A 17 5.83 -7.26 1.98
N ALA A 18 6.85 -7.46 1.15
CA ALA A 18 7.78 -8.58 1.32
C ALA A 18 8.67 -8.44 2.57
N LYS A 19 8.82 -7.22 3.11
CA LYS A 19 9.61 -6.94 4.33
C LYS A 19 8.74 -6.63 5.55
N ILE A 20 7.57 -6.05 5.33
CA ILE A 20 6.67 -5.56 6.38
C ILE A 20 5.35 -6.33 6.29
N SER A 21 5.14 -7.27 7.20
CA SER A 21 3.85 -7.90 7.51
C SER A 21 3.21 -7.20 8.70
N GLY A 22 1.87 -7.28 8.79
CA GLY A 22 1.20 -6.95 10.05
C GLY A 22 1.20 -8.19 10.95
N THR A 23 0.97 -7.95 12.23
CA THR A 23 0.63 -8.98 13.21
C THR A 23 -0.56 -8.48 14.02
N ALA A 24 -1.28 -9.38 14.71
CA ALA A 24 -2.43 -9.00 15.55
C ALA A 24 -2.10 -7.90 16.59
N GLN A 25 -0.85 -7.90 17.09
CA GLN A 25 -0.36 -6.89 18.03
C GLN A 25 0.07 -5.59 17.33
N CYS A 26 0.63 -5.68 16.11
CA CYS A 26 1.12 -4.56 15.32
C CYS A 26 0.64 -4.67 13.86
N PRO A 27 -0.63 -4.32 13.58
CA PRO A 27 -1.20 -4.42 12.23
C PRO A 27 -0.53 -3.44 11.26
N ARG A 28 -0.37 -3.86 10.01
CA ARG A 28 0.17 -3.05 8.93
C ARG A 28 -0.86 -2.03 8.44
N MET A 29 -0.53 -0.76 8.59
CA MET A 29 -1.30 0.33 7.98
C MET A 29 -1.04 0.44 6.47
N THR A 30 -2.10 0.53 5.68
CA THR A 30 -2.06 0.70 4.23
C THR A 30 -2.80 1.95 3.81
N VAL A 31 -2.15 2.82 3.03
CA VAL A 31 -2.75 4.08 2.56
C VAL A 31 -2.97 4.04 1.04
N PHE A 32 -4.12 4.53 0.59
CA PHE A 32 -4.38 4.84 -0.80
C PHE A 32 -4.77 6.32 -0.96
N ARG A 33 -4.07 7.01 -1.86
CA ARG A 33 -4.27 8.43 -2.16
C ARG A 33 -4.74 8.59 -3.60
N SER A 34 -5.84 9.32 -3.78
CA SER A 34 -6.29 9.88 -5.05
C SER A 34 -6.03 11.39 -5.09
N HIS A 35 -6.49 12.07 -6.13
CA HIS A 35 -6.43 13.53 -6.19
C HIS A 35 -7.45 14.20 -5.24
N THR A 36 -8.52 13.50 -4.88
CA THR A 36 -9.66 14.05 -4.14
C THR A 36 -9.73 13.57 -2.70
N GLN A 37 -9.24 12.36 -2.42
CA GLN A 37 -9.43 11.70 -1.13
C GLN A 37 -8.23 10.83 -0.74
N LEU A 38 -8.13 10.59 0.57
CA LEU A 38 -7.15 9.73 1.20
C LEU A 38 -7.91 8.67 2.01
N THR A 39 -7.52 7.40 1.84
CA THR A 39 -8.13 6.26 2.52
C THR A 39 -7.07 5.42 3.19
N VAL A 40 -7.39 4.89 4.36
CA VAL A 40 -6.45 4.14 5.22
C VAL A 40 -7.11 2.84 5.66
N GLN A 41 -6.33 1.76 5.70
CA GLN A 41 -6.75 0.44 6.17
C GLN A 41 -5.72 -0.12 7.14
N MET A 42 -6.17 -0.64 8.28
CA MET A 42 -5.35 -1.41 9.22
C MET A 42 -5.59 -2.88 8.96
N ILE A 43 -4.52 -3.63 8.70
CA ILE A 43 -4.58 -5.05 8.30
C ILE A 43 -3.53 -5.79 9.11
N ASP A 44 -3.93 -6.84 9.81
CA ASP A 44 -3.01 -7.86 10.34
C ASP A 44 -2.38 -8.64 9.18
#